data_AF-A0A7Y6APM1-F1
#
_entry.id   AF-A0A7Y6APM1-F1
#
_cell.length_a   1.000
_cell.length_b   1.000
_cell.length_c   1.000
_cell.angle_alpha   90.00
_cell.angle_beta   90.00
_cell.angle_gamma   90.00
#
_symmetry.space_group_name_H-M   'P 1'
#
loop_
_entity.id
_entity.type
_entity.pdbx_description
1 polymer ?
#
loop_
_entity_poly.entity_id
_entity_poly.type
_entity_poly.pdbx_seq_one_letter_code
_entity_poly.pdbx_strand_id
1 'polypeptide(L)'
;MTLPRDEDSSLRHWSARLIQALQILDLEVDHEKIVEVADESLKAVGPHADAISAFIVGYAAGTASTNGRKSTQEAVHAASNKVIELCEHGEAGGPDEKGWAKRAQ
;
A
#
# COMPACT_ATOMS: atom_id res chain seq x y z
N MET A 1 6.53 -0.65 -10.85
CA MET A 1 7.99 -0.92 -10.75
C MET A 1 8.22 -2.44 -10.70
N THR A 2 9.34 -3.00 -11.19
CA THR A 2 9.63 -4.45 -11.11
C THR A 2 10.84 -4.70 -10.23
N LEU A 3 10.73 -5.62 -9.25
CA LEU A 3 11.81 -5.89 -8.30
C LEU A 3 12.91 -6.77 -8.92
N PRO A 4 14.20 -6.57 -8.56
CA PRO A 4 15.25 -7.53 -8.86
C PRO A 4 14.91 -8.92 -8.31
N ARG A 5 15.18 -9.99 -9.06
CA ARG A 5 14.81 -11.38 -8.68
C ARG A 5 15.28 -11.78 -7.29
N ASP A 6 16.52 -11.43 -6.92
CA ASP A 6 17.10 -11.81 -5.64
C ASP A 6 16.43 -11.05 -4.48
N GLU A 7 16.08 -9.78 -4.69
CA GLU A 7 15.35 -8.95 -3.74
C GLU A 7 13.91 -9.45 -3.55
N ASP A 8 13.19 -9.70 -4.64
CA ASP A 8 11.85 -10.29 -4.63
C ASP A 8 11.83 -11.62 -3.85
N SER A 9 12.81 -12.50 -4.08
CA SER A 9 12.91 -13.77 -3.34
C SER A 9 13.14 -13.58 -1.84
N SER A 10 13.98 -12.60 -1.46
CA SER A 10 14.29 -12.30 -0.06
C SER A 10 13.08 -11.70 0.66
N LEU A 11 12.37 -10.79 -0.01
CA LEU A 11 11.14 -10.16 0.50
C LEU A 11 10.00 -11.16 0.66
N ARG A 12 9.82 -12.08 -0.30
CA ARG A 12 8.84 -13.17 -0.19
C ARG A 12 9.14 -14.11 0.98
N HIS A 13 10.41 -14.47 1.15
CA HIS A 13 10.82 -15.31 2.28
C HIS A 13 10.56 -14.60 3.62
N TRP A 14 10.94 -13.33 3.71
CA TRP A 14 10.74 -12.52 4.90
C TRP A 14 9.26 -12.34 5.25
N SER A 15 8.42 -12.00 4.26
CA SER A 15 6.98 -11.84 4.48
C SER A 15 6.33 -13.13 4.93
N ALA A 16 6.70 -14.28 4.35
CA ALA A 16 6.18 -15.58 4.77
C ALA A 16 6.50 -15.87 6.25
N ARG A 17 7.72 -15.54 6.70
CA ARG A 17 8.11 -15.68 8.11
C ARG A 17 7.30 -14.77 9.04
N LEU A 18 7.06 -13.53 8.63
CA LEU A 18 6.24 -12.60 9.41
C LEU A 18 4.78 -13.06 9.51
N ILE A 19 4.18 -13.46 8.39
CA ILE A 19 2.80 -13.99 8.34
C ILE A 19 2.66 -15.18 9.27
N GLN A 20 3.62 -16.12 9.23
CA GLN A 20 3.63 -17.28 10.10
C GLN A 20 3.78 -16.88 11.58
N ALA A 21 4.73 -16.01 11.91
CA ALA A 21 5.00 -15.58 13.29
C ALA A 21 3.83 -14.83 13.91
N LEU A 22 3.11 -14.04 13.10
CA LEU A 22 1.94 -13.27 13.51
C LEU A 22 0.63 -14.05 13.39
N GLN A 23 0.68 -15.32 12.96
CA GLN A 23 -0.47 -16.20 12.77
C GLN A 23 -1.56 -15.57 11.87
N ILE A 24 -1.13 -14.85 10.83
CA ILE A 24 -2.05 -14.21 9.89
C ILE A 24 -2.51 -15.28 8.88
N LEU A 25 -3.82 -15.48 8.79
CA LEU A 25 -4.41 -16.46 7.87
C LEU A 25 -4.61 -15.81 6.49
N ASP A 26 -4.19 -16.55 5.46
CA ASP A 26 -4.51 -16.27 4.05
C ASP A 26 -4.18 -14.85 3.57
N LEU A 27 -3.06 -14.30 4.05
CA LEU A 27 -2.54 -13.01 3.58
C LEU A 27 -1.60 -13.21 2.40
N GLU A 28 -2.03 -12.77 1.23
CA GLU A 28 -1.14 -12.54 0.10
C GLU A 28 -0.66 -11.08 0.09
N VAL A 29 0.66 -10.89 -0.02
CA VAL A 29 1.28 -9.56 -0.05
C VAL A 29 1.78 -9.30 -1.47
N ASP A 30 1.34 -8.18 -2.06
CA ASP A 30 1.85 -7.66 -3.32
C ASP A 30 3.09 -6.79 -3.04
N HIS A 31 4.28 -7.42 -3.00
CA HIS A 31 5.52 -6.73 -2.65
C HIS A 31 5.88 -5.61 -3.61
N GLU A 32 5.70 -5.82 -4.92
CA GLU A 32 6.00 -4.80 -5.93
C GLU A 32 5.16 -3.56 -5.72
N LYS A 33 3.86 -3.73 -5.42
CA LYS A 33 2.96 -2.60 -5.20
C LYS A 33 3.27 -1.85 -3.92
N ILE A 34 3.60 -2.56 -2.83
CA ILE A 34 3.97 -1.93 -1.56
C ILE A 34 5.30 -1.18 -1.68
N VAL A 35 6.28 -1.72 -2.41
CA VAL A 35 7.56 -1.04 -2.66
C VAL A 35 7.35 0.20 -3.54
N GLU A 36 6.49 0.12 -4.56
CA GLU A 36 6.12 1.28 -5.38
C GLU A 36 5.48 2.40 -4.54
N VAL A 37 4.56 2.07 -3.63
CA VAL A 37 3.98 3.04 -2.68
C VAL A 37 5.05 3.70 -1.82
N ALA A 38 5.98 2.91 -1.29
CA ALA A 38 7.05 3.41 -0.43
C ALA A 38 7.95 4.40 -1.20
N ASP A 39 8.39 4.02 -2.39
CA ASP A 39 9.29 4.83 -3.22
C ASP A 39 8.64 6.14 -3.69
N GLU A 40 7.39 6.09 -4.17
CA GLU A 40 6.67 7.30 -4.60
C GLU A 40 6.36 8.24 -3.43
N SER A 41 6.01 7.68 -2.26
CA SER A 41 5.75 8.49 -1.05
C SER A 41 7.01 9.20 -0.57
N LEU A 42 8.14 8.49 -0.56
CA LEU A 42 9.44 9.04 -0.18
C LEU A 42 9.84 10.19 -1.11
N LYS A 43 9.67 10.03 -2.43
CA LYS A 43 9.97 11.09 -3.41
C LYS A 43 9.07 12.31 -3.27
N ALA A 44 7.77 12.09 -3.01
CA ALA A 44 6.77 13.14 -3.02
C ALA A 44 6.77 14.02 -1.76
N VAL A 45 6.96 13.40 -0.59
CA VAL A 45 6.80 14.07 0.72
C VAL A 45 8.11 14.14 1.49
N GLY A 46 8.98 13.15 1.33
CA GLY A 46 10.29 13.09 1.96
C GLY A 46 10.48 11.90 2.90
N PRO A 47 11.52 11.96 3.75
CA PRO A 47 11.88 10.85 4.63
C PRO A 47 10.72 10.42 5.54
N HIS A 48 10.55 9.12 5.75
CA HIS A 48 9.52 8.47 6.58
C HIS A 48 8.11 8.39 5.98
N ALA A 49 7.84 9.07 4.86
CA ALA A 49 6.54 8.96 4.17
C ALA A 49 6.30 7.54 3.63
N ASP A 50 7.37 6.82 3.28
CA ASP A 50 7.37 5.41 2.92
C ASP A 50 6.70 4.52 3.98
N ALA A 51 7.17 4.59 5.22
CA ALA A 51 6.68 3.77 6.31
C ALA A 51 5.23 4.10 6.69
N ILE A 52 4.89 5.39 6.70
CA ILE A 52 3.54 5.86 7.01
C ILE A 52 2.55 5.39 5.94
N SER A 53 2.90 5.55 4.67
CA SER A 53 2.07 5.11 3.54
C SER A 53 1.85 3.60 3.53
N ALA A 54 2.90 2.80 3.73
CA ALA A 54 2.79 1.35 3.80
C ALA A 54 1.86 0.88 4.93
N PHE A 55 1.93 1.52 6.11
CA PHE A 55 1.03 1.24 7.23
C PHE A 55 -0.43 1.56 6.88
N ILE A 56 -0.70 2.74 6.29
CA ILE A 56 -2.06 3.17 5.93
C ILE A 56 -2.67 2.23 4.88
N VAL A 57 -1.90 1.82 3.87
CA VAL A 57 -2.34 0.83 2.88
C VAL A 57 -2.72 -0.49 3.55
N GLY A 58 -1.87 -1.00 4.44
CA GLY A 58 -2.15 -2.23 5.19
C GLY A 58 -3.43 -2.13 6.04
N TYR A 59 -3.62 -1.02 6.74
CA TYR A 59 -4.83 -0.78 7.53
C TYR A 59 -6.09 -0.70 6.67
N ALA A 60 -6.05 0.03 5.56
CA ALA A 60 -7.16 0.13 4.62
C ALA A 60 -7.53 -1.23 4.00
N ALA A 61 -6.52 -2.04 3.66
CA ALA A 61 -6.73 -3.37 3.12
C ALA A 61 -7.38 -4.32 4.14
N GLY A 62 -6.87 -4.33 5.38
CA GLY A 62 -7.43 -5.15 6.45
C GLY A 62 -8.89 -4.80 6.75
N THR A 63 -9.20 -3.50 6.82
CA THR A 63 -10.58 -3.04 7.09
C THR A 63 -11.55 -3.31 5.94
N ALA A 64 -11.11 -3.25 4.69
CA ALA A 64 -11.95 -3.60 3.54
C ALA A 64 -12.27 -5.10 3.47
N SER A 65 -11.27 -5.94 3.80
CA SER A 65 -11.38 -7.40 3.84
C SER A 65 -12.36 -7.86 4.94
N THR A 66 -12.26 -7.27 6.14
CA THR A 66 -13.20 -7.59 7.25
C THR A 66 -14.65 -7.21 6.96
N ASN A 67 -14.88 -6.23 6.09
CA ASN A 67 -16.22 -5.80 5.70
C ASN A 67 -16.82 -6.65 4.55
N GLY A 68 -16.10 -7.68 4.08
CA GLY A 68 -16.55 -8.60 3.03
C GLY A 68 -16.73 -7.94 1.66
N ARG A 69 -16.17 -6.74 1.45
CA ARG A 69 -16.41 -5.95 0.23
C ARG A 69 -15.44 -6.27 -0.90
N LYS A 70 -14.24 -6.76 -0.59
CA LYS A 70 -13.15 -7.05 -1.53
C LYS A 70 -12.18 -8.09 -0.95
N SER A 71 -11.44 -8.80 -1.80
CA SER A 71 -10.30 -9.58 -1.32
C SER A 71 -9.22 -8.67 -0.74
N THR A 72 -8.38 -9.19 0.17
CA THR A 72 -7.27 -8.41 0.75
C THR A 72 -6.37 -7.84 -0.34
N GLN A 73 -6.08 -8.61 -1.39
CA GLN A 73 -5.26 -8.18 -2.52
C GLN A 73 -5.90 -7.02 -3.31
N GLU A 74 -7.19 -7.12 -3.65
CA GLU A 74 -7.91 -6.04 -4.33
C GLU A 74 -7.95 -4.76 -3.48
N ALA A 75 -8.07 -4.91 -2.17
CA ALA A 75 -8.08 -3.80 -1.25
C ALA A 75 -6.71 -3.12 -1.11
N VAL A 76 -5.62 -3.91 -1.02
CA VAL A 76 -4.24 -3.40 -1.08
C VAL A 76 -4.02 -2.63 -2.38
N HIS A 77 -4.40 -3.22 -3.51
CA HIS A 77 -4.20 -2.60 -4.83
C HIS A 77 -4.96 -1.27 -4.94
N ALA A 78 -6.23 -1.24 -4.52
CA ALA A 78 -7.04 -0.03 -4.53
C ALA A 78 -6.49 1.06 -3.60
N ALA A 79 -6.04 0.71 -2.39
CA ALA A 79 -5.47 1.67 -1.45
C ALA A 79 -4.12 2.21 -1.95
N SER A 80 -3.28 1.33 -2.48
CA SER A 80 -1.97 1.69 -3.05
C SER A 80 -2.11 2.66 -4.22
N ASN A 81 -3.04 2.41 -5.14
CA ASN A 81 -3.29 3.32 -6.27
C ASN A 81 -3.70 4.73 -5.80
N LYS A 82 -4.52 4.84 -4.74
CA LYS A 82 -4.88 6.13 -4.18
C LYS A 82 -3.69 6.87 -3.56
N VAL A 83 -2.78 6.15 -2.91
CA VAL A 83 -1.56 6.76 -2.36
C VAL A 83 -0.66 7.25 -3.49
N ILE A 84 -0.47 6.45 -4.54
CA ILE A 84 0.34 6.85 -5.71
C ILE A 84 -0.26 8.08 -6.40
N GLU A 85 -1.58 8.10 -6.63
CA GLU A 85 -2.28 9.26 -7.20
C GLU A 85 -2.12 10.51 -6.32
N LEU A 86 -2.13 10.35 -4.99
CA LEU A 86 -1.86 11.46 -4.08
C LEU A 86 -0.40 11.95 -4.13
N CYS A 87 0.55 11.04 -4.33
CA CYS A 87 1.97 11.39 -4.45
C CYS A 87 2.24 12.31 -5.65
N GLU A 88 1.44 12.24 -6.72
CA GLU A 88 1.52 13.15 -7.88
C GLU A 88 1.27 14.62 -7.51
N HIS A 89 0.66 14.86 -6.35
CA HIS A 89 0.28 16.19 -5.88
C HIS A 89 1.07 16.67 -4.65
N GLY A 90 1.93 15.82 -4.07
CA GLY A 90 2.73 16.13 -2.89
C GLY A 90 1.89 16.54 -1.68
N GLU A 91 2.45 17.37 -0.79
CA GLU A 91 1.74 17.90 0.38
C GLU A 91 0.67 18.95 0.03
N ALA A 92 0.79 19.60 -1.12
CA ALA A 92 -0.04 20.75 -1.48
C ALA A 92 -1.37 20.37 -2.14
N GLY A 93 -1.45 19.30 -2.94
CA GLY A 93 -2.69 18.88 -3.59
C GLY A 93 -3.30 17.66 -2.92
N GLY A 94 -3.98 17.90 -1.79
CA GLY A 94 -4.75 16.88 -1.09
C GLY A 94 -6.19 16.72 -1.59
N PRO A 95 -6.95 15.77 -1.02
CA PRO A 95 -8.38 15.52 -1.32
C PRO A 95 -9.29 16.76 -1.25
N ASP A 96 -8.83 17.81 -0.58
CA ASP A 96 -9.54 19.05 -0.31
C ASP A 96 -9.39 20.10 -1.42
N GLU A 97 -8.37 20.03 -2.29
CA GLU A 97 -8.14 21.09 -3.28
C GLU A 97 -9.01 20.95 -4.54
N LYS A 98 -9.33 19.74 -5.03
CA LYS A 98 -10.23 19.56 -6.18
C LYS A 98 -10.97 18.20 -6.20
N GLY A 99 -12.14 18.15 -5.56
CA GLY A 99 -13.21 17.23 -5.97
C GLY A 99 -13.04 15.72 -5.70
N TRP A 100 -12.02 15.30 -4.96
CA TRP A 100 -11.79 13.89 -4.60
C TRP A 100 -12.90 13.32 -3.70
N ALA A 101 -13.43 14.13 -2.79
CA ALA A 101 -14.52 13.75 -1.88
C ALA A 101 -15.81 13.30 -2.59
N LYS A 102 -15.98 13.61 -3.89
CA LYS A 102 -17.17 13.21 -4.67
C LYS A 102 -17.06 11.86 -5.37
N ARG A 103 -15.89 11.21 -5.41
CA ARG A 103 -15.69 9.93 -6.11
C ARG A 103 -15.69 8.69 -5.20
N ALA A 104 -15.83 8.87 -3.89
CA ALA A 104 -16.02 7.76 -2.95
C ALA A 104 -17.52 7.55 -2.67
N GLN A 105 -18.28 7.10 -3.68
CA GLN A 105 -19.63 6.57 -3.50
C GLN A 105 -19.82 5.31 -4.33
#